data_AF-A0A963K1G2-F1
#
_entry.id   AF-A0A963K1G2-F1
#
_cell.length_a   1.000
_cell.length_b   1.000
_cell.length_c   1.000
_cell.angle_alpha   90.00
_cell.angle_beta   90.00
_cell.angle_gamma   90.00
#
_symmetry.space_group_name_H-M   'P 1'
#
loop_
_entity.id
_entity.type
_entity.pdbx_description
1 polymer ?
#
loop_
_entity_poly.entity_id
_entity_poly.type
_entity_poly.pdbx_seq_one_letter_code
_entity_poly.pdbx_strand_id
1 'polypeptide(L)'
;MSGRRLPWPSWRGLRLGSGLVLMAFVTTHLLNHAFGLVSFEAMDPAREWLGFWHRAEIWPILLAAFILHILAALWSLYERRGLRMAPWQYLQ
;
A
#
# COMPACT_ATOMS: atom_id res chain seq x y z
N MET A 1 -21.87 -16.06 -9.52
CA MET A 1 -20.93 -15.17 -8.80
C MET A 1 -20.01 -16.02 -7.94
N SER A 2 -18.97 -16.62 -8.53
CA SER A 2 -18.06 -17.51 -7.80
C SER A 2 -17.01 -16.67 -7.08
N GLY A 3 -17.18 -16.50 -5.76
CA GLY A 3 -16.15 -15.94 -4.88
C GLY A 3 -14.93 -16.86 -4.87
N ARG A 4 -14.01 -16.66 -5.83
CA ARG A 4 -12.68 -17.26 -5.79
C ARG A 4 -11.98 -16.71 -4.55
N ARG A 5 -12.03 -17.45 -3.46
CA ARG A 5 -11.12 -17.29 -2.33
C ARG A 5 -9.71 -17.39 -2.93
N LEU A 6 -8.97 -16.28 -2.90
CA LEU A 6 -7.58 -16.28 -3.35
C LEU A 6 -6.82 -17.22 -2.41
N PRO A 7 -6.21 -18.31 -2.91
CA PRO A 7 -5.40 -19.14 -2.05
C PRO A 7 -4.29 -18.27 -1.48
N TRP A 8 -4.25 -18.17 -0.16
CA TRP A 8 -3.17 -17.49 0.55
C TRP A 8 -2.08 -18.53 0.84
N PRO A 9 -0.79 -18.26 0.54
CA PRO A 9 -0.27 -17.04 -0.11
C PRO A 9 -0.21 -17.19 -1.65
N SER A 10 -0.77 -16.23 -2.39
CA SER A 10 -0.59 -16.07 -3.84
C SER A 10 -0.01 -14.67 -4.14
N TRP A 11 0.69 -14.50 -5.26
CA TRP A 11 1.27 -13.19 -5.64
C TRP A 11 0.24 -12.06 -5.64
N ARG A 12 -0.98 -12.34 -6.11
CA ARG A 12 -2.09 -11.38 -6.09
C ARG A 12 -2.53 -11.04 -4.65
N GLY A 13 -2.61 -12.04 -3.77
CA GLY A 13 -2.93 -11.85 -2.35
C GLY A 13 -1.85 -11.03 -1.65
N LEU A 14 -0.58 -11.41 -1.81
CA LEU A 14 0.56 -10.69 -1.25
C LEU A 14 0.57 -9.22 -1.68
N ARG A 15 0.37 -8.94 -2.98
CA ARG A 15 0.30 -7.55 -3.49
C ARG A 15 -0.83 -6.74 -2.85
N LEU A 16 -2.01 -7.36 -2.67
CA LEU A 16 -3.17 -6.70 -2.07
C LEU A 16 -2.91 -6.41 -0.59
N GLY A 17 -2.47 -7.42 0.16
CA GLY A 17 -2.19 -7.27 1.60
C GLY A 17 -1.12 -6.23 1.87
N SER A 18 0.03 -6.30 1.17
CA SER A 18 1.08 -5.31 1.31
C SER A 18 0.66 -3.91 0.83
N GLY A 19 -0.12 -3.83 -0.25
CA GLY A 19 -0.67 -2.57 -0.75
C GLY A 19 -1.60 -1.88 0.25
N LEU A 20 -2.43 -2.64 0.97
CA LEU A 20 -3.32 -2.07 2.00
C LEU A 20 -2.52 -1.54 3.21
N VAL A 21 -1.46 -2.24 3.62
CA VAL A 21 -0.56 -1.77 4.69
C VAL A 21 0.10 -0.45 4.29
N LEU A 22 0.65 -0.39 3.07
CA LEU A 22 1.30 0.83 2.56
C LEU A 22 0.29 1.97 2.37
N MET A 23 -0.94 1.68 1.92
CA MET A 23 -1.99 2.69 1.75
C MET A 23 -2.37 3.31 3.11
N ALA A 24 -2.54 2.48 4.15
CA ALA A 24 -2.83 2.97 5.49
C ALA A 24 -1.68 3.86 6.02
N PHE A 25 -0.43 3.44 5.82
CA PHE A 25 0.75 4.22 6.17
C PHE A 25 0.79 5.57 5.45
N VAL A 26 0.72 5.58 4.11
CA VAL A 26 0.83 6.82 3.33
C VAL A 26 -0.32 7.77 3.63
N THR A 27 -1.55 7.27 3.77
CA THR A 27 -2.71 8.12 4.09
C THR A 27 -2.53 8.83 5.43
N THR A 28 -2.17 8.08 6.47
CA THR A 28 -1.95 8.65 7.81
C THR A 28 -0.73 9.56 7.87
N HIS A 29 0.33 9.24 7.13
CA HIS A 29 1.50 10.10 7.00
C HIS A 29 1.18 11.44 6.34
N LEU A 30 0.45 11.43 5.22
CA LEU A 30 0.04 12.64 4.52
C LEU A 30 -0.94 13.49 5.34
N LEU A 31 -1.84 12.86 6.10
CA LEU A 31 -2.71 13.57 7.06
C LEU A 31 -1.90 14.29 8.13
N ASN A 32 -0.89 13.61 8.71
CA ASN A 32 0.00 14.23 9.70
C ASN A 32 0.75 15.45 9.10
N HIS A 33 1.21 15.33 7.85
CA HIS A 33 1.83 16.46 7.14
C HIS A 33 0.85 17.57 6.82
N ALA A 34 -0.39 17.26 6.43
CA ALA A 34 -1.42 18.26 6.19
C ALA A 34 -1.71 19.07 7.45
N PHE A 35 -1.76 18.44 8.63
CA PHE A 35 -1.85 19.17 9.91
C PHE A 35 -0.62 20.05 10.14
N GLY A 36 0.59 19.53 9.89
CA GLY A 36 1.83 20.31 9.99
C GLY A 36 1.91 21.51 9.05
N LEU A 37 1.21 21.48 7.91
CA LEU A 37 1.06 22.64 7.02
C LEU A 37 0.08 23.69 7.56
N VAL A 38 -0.91 23.30 8.37
CA VAL A 38 -1.87 24.22 8.99
C VAL A 38 -1.24 24.90 10.21
N SER A 39 -0.79 24.11 11.19
CA SER A 39 -0.02 24.60 12.33
C SER A 39 0.65 23.46 13.11
N PHE A 40 1.66 23.79 13.91
CA PHE A 40 2.25 22.82 14.83
C PHE A 40 1.28 22.39 15.92
N GLU A 41 0.41 23.27 16.43
CA GLU A 41 -0.58 22.88 17.45
C GLU A 41 -1.62 21.89 16.93
N ALA A 42 -1.96 21.95 15.63
CA ALA A 42 -2.85 20.97 15.00
C ALA A 42 -2.15 19.60 14.78
N MET A 43 -0.84 19.61 14.53
CA MET A 43 -0.05 18.40 14.27
C MET A 43 0.28 17.62 15.54
N ASP A 44 0.52 18.29 16.67
CA ASP A 44 0.96 17.65 17.91
C ASP A 44 0.02 16.54 18.41
N PRO A 45 -1.30 16.75 18.54
CA PRO A 45 -2.21 15.67 18.94
C PRO A 45 -2.33 14.58 17.85
N ALA A 46 -2.26 14.95 16.56
CA ALA A 46 -2.29 13.98 15.47
C ALA A 46 -1.05 13.07 15.48
N ARG A 47 0.11 13.59 15.89
CA ARG A 47 1.38 12.87 15.93
C ARG A 47 1.37 11.71 16.94
N GLU A 48 0.67 11.83 18.06
CA GLU A 48 0.57 10.72 19.04
C GLU A 48 -0.11 9.48 18.42
N TRP A 49 -1.18 9.69 17.66
CA TRP A 49 -1.94 8.60 17.04
C TRP A 49 -1.31 8.13 15.73
N LEU A 50 -0.84 9.06 14.87
CA LEU A 50 -0.27 8.76 13.56
C LEU A 50 1.22 8.37 13.64
N GLY A 51 1.88 8.63 14.76
CA GLY A 51 3.26 8.22 15.05
C GLY A 51 3.44 6.72 15.25
N PHE A 52 2.35 5.94 15.34
CA PHE A 52 2.35 4.47 15.45
C PHE A 52 3.32 3.78 14.48
N TRP A 53 3.40 4.27 13.24
CA TRP A 53 4.23 3.70 12.18
C TRP A 53 5.74 3.83 12.41
N HIS A 54 6.19 4.73 13.29
CA HIS A 54 7.60 4.96 13.61
C HIS A 54 8.11 4.08 14.76
N ARG A 55 7.25 3.20 15.31
CA ARG A 55 7.66 2.22 16.32
C ARG A 55 8.66 1.23 15.73
N ALA A 56 9.71 0.90 16.49
CA ALA A 56 10.80 0.05 16.04
C ALA A 56 10.31 -1.35 15.60
N GLU A 57 9.21 -1.83 16.18
CA GLU A 57 8.60 -3.11 15.88
C GLU A 57 7.78 -3.08 14.58
N ILE A 58 7.29 -1.91 14.18
CA ILE A 58 6.40 -1.73 13.02
C ILE A 58 7.21 -1.41 11.74
N TRP A 59 8.33 -0.71 11.88
CA TRP A 59 9.18 -0.36 10.73
C TRP A 59 9.57 -1.57 9.84
N PRO A 60 9.97 -2.74 10.39
CA PRO A 60 10.25 -3.93 9.57
C PRO A 60 9.04 -4.44 8.78
N ILE A 61 7.82 -4.27 9.33
CA ILE A 61 6.58 -4.66 8.66
C ILE A 61 6.35 -3.75 7.44
N LEU A 62 6.58 -2.45 7.58
CA LEU A 62 6.49 -1.50 6.47
C LEU A 62 7.52 -1.80 5.38
N LEU A 63 8.77 -2.12 5.76
CA LEU A 63 9.80 -2.51 4.80
C LEU A 63 9.42 -3.80 4.07
N ALA A 64 8.96 -4.82 4.79
CA ALA A 64 8.50 -6.07 4.18
C ALA A 64 7.31 -5.84 3.25
N ALA A 65 6.32 -5.04 3.66
CA ALA A 65 5.19 -4.67 2.82
C ALA A 65 5.66 -3.95 1.54
N PHE A 66 6.57 -2.99 1.65
CA PHE A 66 7.13 -2.27 0.50
C PHE A 66 7.79 -3.23 -0.50
N ILE A 67 8.69 -4.10 -0.02
CA ILE A 67 9.39 -5.07 -0.86
C ILE A 67 8.39 -6.04 -1.52
N LEU A 68 7.48 -6.64 -0.75
CA LEU A 68 6.49 -7.58 -1.26
C LEU A 68 5.55 -6.92 -2.27
N HIS A 69 5.15 -5.68 -2.04
CA HIS A 69 4.30 -4.93 -2.96
C HIS A 69 4.98 -4.73 -4.32
N ILE A 70 6.21 -4.23 -4.32
CA ILE A 70 6.97 -3.98 -5.55
C ILE A 70 7.24 -5.29 -6.29
N LEU A 71 7.75 -6.31 -5.60
CA LEU A 71 8.06 -7.59 -6.23
C LEU A 71 6.81 -8.24 -6.82
N ALA A 72 5.68 -8.24 -6.11
CA ALA A 72 4.45 -8.83 -6.61
C ALA A 72 3.80 -8.00 -7.74
N ALA A 73 3.99 -6.68 -7.75
CA ALA A 73 3.56 -5.81 -8.85
C ALA A 73 4.41 -6.08 -10.10
N LEU A 74 5.74 -6.10 -9.96
CA LEU A 74 6.67 -6.41 -11.04
C LEU A 74 6.48 -7.83 -11.57
N TRP A 75 6.28 -8.81 -10.69
CA TRP A 75 5.99 -10.18 -11.09
C TRP A 75 4.71 -10.27 -11.92
N SER A 76 3.66 -9.55 -11.52
CA SER A 76 2.42 -9.48 -12.29
C SER A 76 2.58 -8.77 -13.63
N LEU A 77 3.54 -7.84 -13.77
CA LEU A 77 3.89 -7.24 -15.06
C LEU A 77 4.70 -8.22 -15.91
N TYR A 78 5.65 -8.93 -15.31
CA TYR A 78 6.47 -9.92 -16.00
C TYR A 78 5.63 -11.09 -16.54
N GLU A 79 4.69 -11.59 -15.74
CA GLU A 79 3.77 -12.67 -16.11
C GLU A 79 2.82 -12.26 -17.25
N ARG A 80 2.47 -10.97 -17.32
CA ARG A 80 1.83 -10.39 -18.49
C ARG A 80 2.89 -10.23 -19.59
N ARG A 81 3.00 -11.22 -20.48
CA ARG A 81 3.94 -11.26 -21.62
C ARG A 81 3.82 -10.11 -22.66
N GLY A 82 3.17 -9.01 -22.32
CA GLY A 82 3.11 -7.77 -23.08
C GLY A 82 2.27 -6.71 -22.36
N LEU A 83 2.65 -5.44 -22.50
CA LEU A 83 1.84 -4.27 -22.08
C LEU A 83 0.70 -3.97 -23.07
N ARG A 84 0.48 -4.83 -24.07
CA ARG A 84 -0.61 -4.67 -25.05
C ARG A 84 -1.94 -4.88 -24.33
N MET A 85 -2.61 -3.77 -24.03
CA MET A 85 -3.99 -3.79 -23.60
C MET A 85 -4.86 -4.11 -24.82
N ALA A 86 -5.88 -4.96 -24.66
CA ALA A 86 -6.86 -5.15 -25.71
C ALA A 86 -7.55 -3.78 -25.98
N PRO A 87 -7.85 -3.41 -27.23
CA PRO A 87 -8.39 -2.08 -27.57
C PRO A 87 -9.62 -1.66 -26.75
N TRP A 88 -10.44 -2.62 -26.31
CA TRP A 88 -11.59 -2.31 -25.47
C TRP A 88 -11.17 -1.74 -24.11
N GLN A 89 -10.02 -2.13 -23.54
CA GLN A 89 -9.57 -1.70 -22.21
C GLN A 89 -9.26 -0.21 -22.12
N TYR A 90 -9.13 0.48 -23.25
CA TYR A 90 -9.00 1.93 -23.32
C TYR A 90 -10.34 2.67 -23.23
N LEU A 91 -11.46 1.96 -23.44
CA LEU A 91 -12.82 2.53 -23.44
C LEU A 91 -13.54 2.35 -22.10
N GLN A 92 -12.91 1.72 -21.11
CA GLN A 92 -13.42 1.57 -19.73
C GLN A 92 -12.63 2.47 -18.78
#